data_AF-A0A3M1CXN2-F1
#
_entry.id   AF-A0A3M1CXN2-F1
#
_cell.length_a   1.000
_cell.length_b   1.000
_cell.length_c   1.000
_cell.angle_alpha   90.00
_cell.angle_beta   90.00
_cell.angle_gamma   90.00
#
_symmetry.space_group_name_H-M   'P 1'
#
loop_
_entity.id
_entity.type
_entity.pdbx_description
1 polymer ?
#
loop_
_entity_poly.entity_id
_entity_poly.type
_entity_poly.pdbx_seq_one_letter_code
_entity_poly.pdbx_strand_id
1 'polypeptide(L)'
;AGIPARLGALDGAIRSSLEAALEQDGRRLLEEKLAGYPEGLDGRTLVIEFARGGPQGSSMPLPEHYGYAHSLARLAPEILERASILYIWVTPEESRRKNEQRADPNDPGSILHHGVPIEVMLNDYGCDDMDWLEQNTERPGTVTVKTGGKTFFLPVARFDNREDKTTFIREDPEKWPEEKVRALRSELKRALDQLFERAKG
;
A
#
# COMPACT_ATOMS: atom_id res chain seq x y z
N ALA A 1 -3.21 10.18 -27.27
CA ALA A 1 -4.02 11.41 -27.28
C ALA A 1 -4.74 11.51 -25.94
N GLY A 2 -4.66 12.65 -25.24
CA GLY A 2 -5.30 12.82 -23.94
C GLY A 2 -6.83 12.80 -24.04
N ILE A 3 -7.50 12.46 -22.95
CA ILE A 3 -8.96 12.57 -22.87
C ILE A 3 -9.31 14.07 -22.97
N PRO A 4 -10.22 14.49 -23.87
CA PRO A 4 -10.68 15.88 -23.95
C PRO A 4 -11.22 16.35 -22.60
N ALA A 5 -11.03 17.63 -22.26
CA ALA A 5 -11.51 18.21 -21.01
C ALA A 5 -13.05 18.16 -20.93
N ARG A 6 -13.58 17.08 -20.35
CA ARG A 6 -15.02 16.76 -20.36
C ARG A 6 -15.87 17.85 -19.71
N LEU A 7 -15.37 18.43 -18.62
CA LEU A 7 -16.05 19.55 -17.93
C LEU A 7 -15.92 20.87 -18.68
N GLY A 8 -14.88 21.05 -19.50
CA GLY A 8 -14.68 22.25 -20.32
C GLY A 8 -15.66 22.38 -21.48
N ALA A 9 -16.36 21.29 -21.82
CA ALA A 9 -17.42 21.30 -22.83
C ALA A 9 -18.79 21.77 -22.30
N LEU A 10 -18.93 21.94 -20.98
CA LEU A 10 -20.15 22.47 -20.37
C LEU A 10 -20.23 23.98 -20.59
N ASP A 11 -21.45 24.49 -20.80
CA ASP A 11 -21.66 25.93 -20.94
C ASP A 11 -21.27 26.69 -19.67
N GLY A 12 -21.01 27.99 -19.82
CA GLY A 12 -20.53 28.82 -18.72
C GLY A 12 -21.50 28.89 -17.54
N ALA A 13 -22.81 28.90 -17.79
CA ALA A 13 -23.81 29.01 -16.74
C ALA A 13 -23.90 27.72 -15.92
N ILE A 14 -23.88 26.55 -16.58
CA ILE A 14 -23.81 25.26 -15.91
C ILE A 14 -22.53 25.14 -15.08
N ARG A 15 -21.37 25.54 -15.62
CA ARG A 15 -20.11 25.51 -14.87
C ARG A 15 -20.18 26.38 -13.62
N SER A 16 -20.66 27.63 -13.72
CA SER A 16 -20.81 28.50 -12.55
C SER A 16 -21.80 27.95 -11.52
N SER A 17 -22.88 27.31 -11.97
CA SER A 17 -23.83 26.66 -11.05
C SER A 17 -23.22 25.46 -10.34
N LEU A 18 -22.41 24.66 -11.04
CA LEU A 18 -21.70 23.52 -10.45
C LEU A 18 -20.62 23.97 -9.47
N GLU A 19 -19.83 25.00 -9.83
CA GLU A 19 -18.84 25.61 -8.95
C GLU A 19 -19.48 26.10 -7.66
N ALA A 20 -20.57 26.87 -7.75
CA ALA A 20 -21.28 27.36 -6.57
C ALA A 20 -21.83 26.23 -5.68
N ALA A 21 -22.32 25.15 -6.29
CA ALA A 21 -22.83 23.99 -5.56
C ALA A 21 -21.72 23.17 -4.87
N LEU A 22 -20.53 23.11 -5.46
CA LEU A 22 -19.41 22.30 -4.97
C LEU A 22 -18.41 23.08 -4.10
N GLU A 23 -18.44 24.42 -4.12
CA GLU A 23 -17.44 25.27 -3.46
C GLU A 23 -17.28 24.96 -1.97
N GLN A 24 -18.38 24.75 -1.25
CA GLN A 24 -18.33 24.45 0.18
C GLN A 24 -17.59 23.14 0.46
N ASP A 25 -17.92 22.07 -0.26
CA ASP A 25 -17.27 20.77 -0.10
C ASP A 25 -15.83 20.79 -0.61
N GLY A 26 -15.58 21.43 -1.75
CA GLY A 26 -14.25 21.58 -2.31
C GLY A 26 -13.30 22.33 -1.36
N ARG A 27 -13.79 23.41 -0.75
CA ARG A 27 -13.04 24.18 0.24
C ARG A 27 -12.77 23.37 1.49
N ARG A 28 -13.78 22.67 2.03
CA ARG A 28 -13.61 21.80 3.19
C ARG A 28 -12.56 20.71 2.93
N LEU A 29 -12.63 20.02 1.80
CA LEU A 29 -11.64 19.00 1.42
C LEU A 29 -10.23 19.58 1.26
N LEU A 30 -10.11 20.79 0.72
CA LEU A 30 -8.82 21.49 0.59
C LEU A 30 -8.26 21.87 1.96
N GLU A 31 -9.06 22.45 2.83
CA GLU A 31 -8.68 22.83 4.19
C GLU A 31 -8.27 21.61 5.02
N GLU A 32 -9.04 20.52 4.98
CA GLU A 32 -8.71 19.25 5.62
C GLU A 32 -7.38 18.69 5.12
N LYS A 33 -7.16 18.71 3.79
CA LYS A 33 -5.90 18.25 3.17
C LYS A 33 -4.71 19.10 3.60
N LEU A 34 -4.85 20.43 3.58
CA LEU A 34 -3.79 21.36 3.96
C LEU A 34 -3.46 21.25 5.46
N ALA A 35 -4.47 21.11 6.31
CA ALA A 35 -4.30 20.89 7.75
C ALA A 35 -3.60 19.56 8.07
N GLY A 36 -3.72 18.57 7.19
CA GLY A 36 -3.00 17.29 7.28
C GLY A 36 -1.52 17.36 6.93
N TYR A 37 -1.05 18.45 6.30
CA TYR A 37 0.37 18.60 5.99
C TYR A 37 1.17 19.01 7.22
N PRO A 38 2.21 18.25 7.61
CA PRO A 38 3.09 18.69 8.68
C PRO A 38 3.91 19.90 8.23
N GLU A 39 4.29 20.77 9.16
CA GLU A 39 5.17 21.93 8.89
C GLU A 39 6.53 21.51 8.27
N GLY A 40 6.97 20.28 8.55
CA GLY A 40 8.17 19.68 7.97
C GLY A 40 8.30 18.19 8.26
N LEU A 41 9.29 17.55 7.62
CA LEU A 41 9.58 16.11 7.76
C LEU A 41 10.89 15.83 8.52
N ASP A 42 11.53 16.86 9.07
CA ASP A 42 12.82 16.72 9.75
C ASP A 42 12.72 15.78 10.96
N GLY A 43 13.65 14.82 11.03
CA GLY A 43 13.68 13.80 12.08
C GLY A 43 12.52 12.79 12.03
N ARG A 44 11.69 12.80 10.98
CA ARG A 44 10.56 11.87 10.83
C ARG A 44 10.89 10.74 9.85
N THR A 45 10.27 9.59 10.08
CA THR A 45 10.23 8.50 9.10
C THR A 45 8.95 8.63 8.28
N LEU A 46 9.09 8.67 6.96
CA LEU A 46 7.95 8.59 6.05
C LEU A 46 7.57 7.11 5.86
N VAL A 47 6.31 6.79 6.10
CA VAL A 47 5.74 5.47 5.77
C VAL A 47 4.93 5.63 4.49
N ILE A 48 5.30 4.87 3.45
CA ILE A 48 4.55 4.78 2.21
C ILE A 48 3.97 3.37 2.15
N GLU A 49 2.65 3.27 2.24
CA GLU A 49 1.93 2.01 2.17
C GLU A 49 1.25 1.87 0.81
N PHE A 50 1.40 0.71 0.18
CA PHE A 50 0.58 0.31 -0.94
C PHE A 50 0.58 -1.21 -1.09
N ALA A 51 -0.61 -1.78 -1.28
CA ALA A 51 -0.79 -3.13 -1.77
C ALA A 51 -0.74 -3.16 -3.30
N ARG A 52 0.07 -4.04 -3.87
CA ARG A 52 0.18 -4.25 -5.32
C ARG A 52 0.24 -5.73 -5.62
N GLY A 53 -0.41 -6.11 -6.72
CA GLY A 53 -0.47 -7.49 -7.17
C GLY A 53 -0.85 -7.55 -8.64
N GLY A 54 -1.31 -8.71 -9.07
CA GLY A 54 -1.86 -8.94 -10.39
C GLY A 54 -2.81 -10.14 -10.42
N PRO A 55 -3.27 -10.53 -11.61
CA PRO A 55 -4.25 -11.57 -11.77
C PRO A 55 -3.76 -12.91 -11.23
N GLN A 56 -4.64 -13.67 -10.59
CA GLN A 56 -4.31 -15.01 -10.13
C GLN A 56 -3.78 -15.89 -11.27
N GLY A 57 -2.68 -16.61 -11.00
CA GLY A 57 -2.04 -17.47 -11.99
C GLY A 57 -1.14 -16.72 -13.00
N SER A 58 -0.91 -15.42 -12.81
CA SER A 58 0.05 -14.68 -13.62
C SER A 58 1.47 -15.27 -13.50
N SER A 59 2.23 -15.20 -14.60
CA SER A 59 3.66 -15.49 -14.60
C SER A 59 4.46 -14.40 -13.88
N MET A 60 5.65 -14.76 -13.39
CA MET A 60 6.56 -13.83 -12.72
C MET A 60 7.73 -13.40 -13.62
N PRO A 61 8.22 -12.15 -13.52
CA PRO A 61 7.63 -11.07 -12.73
C PRO A 61 6.28 -10.65 -13.32
N LEU A 62 5.46 -9.98 -12.50
CA LEU A 62 4.18 -9.47 -12.97
C LEU A 62 4.38 -8.48 -14.13
N PRO A 63 3.45 -8.45 -15.12
CA PRO A 63 3.57 -7.59 -16.28
C PRO A 63 3.51 -6.10 -15.91
N GLU A 64 3.89 -5.24 -16.87
CA GLU A 64 3.81 -3.80 -16.66
C GLU A 64 2.40 -3.37 -16.21
N HIS A 65 2.35 -2.37 -15.33
CA HIS A 65 1.17 -1.87 -14.62
C HIS A 65 0.69 -2.72 -13.43
N TYR A 66 1.32 -3.88 -13.18
CA TYR A 66 1.04 -4.75 -12.04
C TYR A 66 2.24 -4.91 -11.10
N GLY A 67 1.95 -5.39 -9.89
CA GLY A 67 2.97 -5.81 -8.93
C GLY A 67 3.83 -4.69 -8.33
N TYR A 68 4.72 -5.11 -7.45
CA TYR A 68 5.67 -4.24 -6.79
C TYR A 68 6.80 -3.82 -7.73
N ALA A 69 7.20 -4.66 -8.69
CA ALA A 69 8.25 -4.33 -9.64
C ALA A 69 7.94 -3.04 -10.41
N HIS A 70 6.74 -2.94 -10.99
CA HIS A 70 6.29 -1.75 -11.69
C HIS A 70 6.15 -0.56 -10.73
N SER A 71 5.51 -0.77 -9.58
CA SER A 71 5.12 0.30 -8.67
C SER A 71 6.32 0.97 -8.01
N LEU A 72 7.31 0.18 -7.56
CA LEU A 72 8.55 0.71 -6.98
C LEU A 72 9.33 1.56 -7.98
N ALA A 73 9.34 1.19 -9.26
CA ALA A 73 10.00 1.95 -10.32
C ALA A 73 9.31 3.30 -10.65
N ARG A 74 8.15 3.60 -10.04
CA ARG A 74 7.47 4.90 -10.13
C ARG A 74 7.80 5.85 -8.97
N LEU A 75 8.44 5.35 -7.92
CA LEU A 75 8.88 6.21 -6.82
C LEU A 75 10.03 7.10 -7.28
N ALA A 76 10.08 8.32 -6.73
CA ALA A 76 11.14 9.27 -7.01
C ALA A 76 12.49 8.72 -6.51
N PRO A 77 13.61 8.98 -7.22
CA PRO A 77 14.95 8.55 -6.80
C PRO A 77 15.27 8.88 -5.34
N GLU A 78 14.86 10.06 -4.86
CA GLU A 78 15.11 10.54 -3.50
C GLU A 78 14.43 9.68 -2.43
N ILE A 79 13.29 9.06 -2.76
CA ILE A 79 12.63 8.07 -1.91
C ILE A 79 13.44 6.77 -1.93
N LEU A 80 13.79 6.29 -3.12
CA LEU A 80 14.48 5.01 -3.32
C LEU A 80 15.88 4.98 -2.69
N GLU A 81 16.58 6.11 -2.64
CA GLU A 81 17.91 6.24 -2.01
C GLU A 81 17.89 5.98 -0.50
N ARG A 82 16.72 6.11 0.15
CA ARG A 82 16.57 6.00 1.61
C ARG A 82 15.56 4.92 2.03
N ALA A 83 14.89 4.30 1.08
CA ALA A 83 13.78 3.41 1.34
C ALA A 83 14.24 2.03 1.82
N SER A 84 13.39 1.42 2.63
CA SER A 84 13.47 0.03 3.05
C SER A 84 12.06 -0.54 3.03
N ILE A 85 11.92 -1.82 2.67
CA ILE A 85 10.64 -2.48 2.45
C ILE A 85 10.35 -3.42 3.62
N LEU A 86 9.30 -3.12 4.38
CA LEU A 86 8.66 -4.10 5.24
C LEU A 86 7.51 -4.75 4.45
N TYR A 87 7.71 -5.97 3.97
CA TYR A 87 6.69 -6.71 3.24
C TYR A 87 5.78 -7.48 4.22
N ILE A 88 4.50 -7.13 4.25
CA ILE A 88 3.49 -7.86 5.02
C ILE A 88 3.07 -9.08 4.20
N TRP A 89 3.66 -10.23 4.52
CA TRP A 89 3.46 -11.45 3.74
C TRP A 89 2.19 -12.16 4.17
N VAL A 90 1.20 -12.20 3.28
CA VAL A 90 -0.08 -12.89 3.47
C VAL A 90 -0.32 -13.75 2.23
N THR A 91 -0.81 -14.97 2.39
CA THR A 91 -1.21 -15.75 1.22
C THR A 91 -2.44 -15.11 0.55
N PRO A 92 -2.62 -15.25 -0.77
CA PRO A 92 -3.82 -14.75 -1.44
C PRO A 92 -5.11 -15.27 -0.80
N GLU A 93 -5.14 -16.53 -0.35
CA GLU A 93 -6.27 -17.15 0.32
C GLU A 93 -6.60 -16.46 1.64
N GLU A 94 -5.57 -16.21 2.46
CA GLU A 94 -5.74 -15.55 3.75
C GLU A 94 -6.12 -14.07 3.58
N SER A 95 -5.57 -13.40 2.57
CA SER A 95 -5.96 -12.04 2.19
C SER A 95 -7.46 -11.96 1.84
N ARG A 96 -7.97 -12.91 1.04
CA ARG A 96 -9.39 -13.01 0.70
C ARG A 96 -10.26 -13.29 1.93
N ARG A 97 -9.88 -14.24 2.78
CA ARG A 97 -10.59 -14.55 4.03
C ARG A 97 -10.71 -13.31 4.93
N LYS A 98 -9.60 -12.57 5.11
CA LYS A 98 -9.56 -11.34 5.93
C LYS A 98 -10.35 -10.18 5.31
N ASN A 99 -10.44 -10.12 3.99
CA ASN A 99 -11.24 -9.15 3.26
C ASN A 99 -12.74 -9.43 3.42
N GLU A 100 -13.17 -10.69 3.27
CA GLU A 100 -14.55 -11.10 3.51
C GLU A 100 -14.98 -10.85 4.96
N GLN A 101 -14.14 -11.22 5.93
CA GLN A 101 -14.41 -10.95 7.35
C GLN A 101 -14.51 -9.45 7.69
N ARG A 102 -13.83 -8.59 6.91
CA ARG A 102 -13.85 -7.13 7.14
C ARG A 102 -15.14 -6.48 6.66
N ALA A 103 -15.74 -7.04 5.62
CA ALA A 103 -16.85 -6.44 4.91
C ALA A 103 -18.08 -6.33 5.82
N ASP A 104 -18.42 -5.12 6.25
CA ASP A 104 -19.71 -4.86 6.87
C ASP A 104 -20.66 -4.29 5.81
N PRO A 105 -21.68 -5.06 5.36
CA PRO A 105 -22.64 -4.56 4.38
C PRO A 105 -23.47 -3.38 4.90
N ASN A 106 -23.49 -3.14 6.21
CA ASN A 106 -24.20 -2.02 6.83
C ASN A 106 -23.33 -0.76 6.99
N ASP A 107 -22.02 -0.86 6.75
CA ASP A 107 -21.09 0.28 6.77
C ASP A 107 -20.07 0.22 5.60
N PRO A 108 -20.55 0.25 4.34
CA PRO A 108 -19.71 0.05 3.17
C PRO A 108 -18.71 1.19 2.90
N GLY A 109 -18.92 2.36 3.52
CA GLY A 109 -18.08 3.55 3.32
C GLY A 109 -16.92 3.66 4.31
N SER A 110 -16.89 2.84 5.36
CA SER A 110 -15.82 2.88 6.35
C SER A 110 -14.51 2.35 5.80
N ILE A 111 -13.44 3.11 5.97
CA ILE A 111 -12.06 2.71 5.61
C ILE A 111 -11.67 1.40 6.34
N LEU A 112 -12.25 1.16 7.54
CA LEU A 112 -11.99 -0.01 8.35
C LEU A 112 -12.88 -1.21 8.01
N HIS A 113 -14.06 -0.99 7.42
CA HIS A 113 -15.04 -2.06 7.08
C HIS A 113 -15.23 -2.27 5.57
N HIS A 114 -14.47 -1.55 4.73
CA HIS A 114 -14.55 -1.69 3.29
C HIS A 114 -14.03 -3.05 2.81
N GLY A 115 -14.94 -3.86 2.26
CA GLY A 115 -14.63 -5.09 1.53
C GLY A 115 -14.35 -4.80 0.06
N VAL A 116 -13.38 -5.51 -0.52
CA VAL A 116 -13.11 -5.48 -1.97
C VAL A 116 -13.86 -6.62 -2.64
N PRO A 117 -14.55 -6.41 -3.78
CA PRO A 117 -15.23 -7.49 -4.51
C PRO A 117 -14.27 -8.63 -4.87
N ILE A 118 -14.77 -9.87 -4.86
CA ILE A 118 -13.95 -11.06 -5.17
C ILE A 118 -13.28 -10.98 -6.54
N GLU A 119 -13.96 -10.41 -7.54
CA GLU A 119 -13.39 -10.21 -8.89
C GLU A 119 -12.14 -9.33 -8.85
N VAL A 120 -12.18 -8.24 -8.09
CA VAL A 120 -11.02 -7.36 -7.88
C VAL A 120 -9.93 -8.09 -7.09
N MET A 121 -10.29 -8.85 -6.05
CA MET A 121 -9.33 -9.66 -5.30
C MET A 121 -8.61 -10.70 -6.17
N LEU A 122 -9.27 -11.25 -7.20
CA LEU A 122 -8.66 -12.22 -8.10
C LEU A 122 -7.85 -11.58 -9.23
N ASN A 123 -8.28 -10.42 -9.73
CA ASN A 123 -7.65 -9.76 -10.88
C ASN A 123 -6.54 -8.78 -10.49
N ASP A 124 -6.62 -8.12 -9.34
CA ASP A 124 -5.64 -7.11 -8.92
C ASP A 124 -4.77 -7.59 -7.74
N TYR A 125 -5.26 -8.56 -6.97
CA TYR A 125 -4.60 -9.09 -5.76
C TYR A 125 -4.53 -10.62 -5.74
N GLY A 126 -4.63 -11.26 -6.91
CA GLY A 126 -4.64 -12.72 -7.02
C GLY A 126 -3.28 -13.35 -6.71
N CYS A 127 -2.19 -12.63 -6.98
CA CYS A 127 -0.83 -12.89 -6.53
C CYS A 127 0.00 -11.58 -6.49
N ASP A 128 1.21 -11.64 -5.95
CA ASP A 128 2.22 -10.58 -6.06
C ASP A 128 3.59 -11.14 -6.49
N ASP A 129 4.52 -10.25 -6.83
CA ASP A 129 5.85 -10.56 -7.33
C ASP A 129 6.96 -10.41 -6.28
N MET A 130 6.66 -10.21 -5.00
CA MET A 130 7.68 -9.94 -3.98
C MET A 130 8.63 -11.13 -3.77
N ASP A 131 8.08 -12.36 -3.73
CA ASP A 131 8.87 -13.60 -3.66
C ASP A 131 9.86 -13.70 -4.83
N TRP A 132 9.40 -13.39 -6.05
CA TRP A 132 10.24 -13.41 -7.24
C TRP A 132 11.30 -12.31 -7.19
N LEU A 133 10.95 -11.10 -6.75
CA LEU A 133 11.86 -9.97 -6.63
C LEU A 133 12.98 -10.23 -5.63
N GLU A 134 12.69 -10.86 -4.49
CA GLU A 134 13.70 -11.25 -3.51
C GLU A 134 14.65 -12.33 -4.04
N GLN A 135 14.17 -13.26 -4.85
CA GLN A 135 14.98 -14.35 -5.42
C GLN A 135 15.83 -13.90 -6.62
N ASN A 136 15.39 -12.88 -7.35
CA ASN A 136 16.03 -12.38 -8.58
C ASN A 136 16.75 -11.04 -8.36
N THR A 137 17.01 -10.67 -7.11
CA THR A 137 17.78 -9.48 -6.77
C THR A 137 19.27 -9.64 -7.08
N GLU A 138 19.95 -8.56 -7.44
CA GLU A 138 21.41 -8.56 -7.66
C GLU A 138 22.19 -8.45 -6.34
N ARG A 139 21.51 -8.11 -5.22
CA ARG A 139 22.10 -8.02 -3.88
C ARG A 139 21.24 -8.78 -2.85
N PRO A 140 21.74 -9.87 -2.23
CA PRO A 140 20.98 -10.64 -1.25
C PRO A 140 20.40 -9.79 -0.12
N GLY A 141 19.15 -10.07 0.26
CA GLY A 141 18.44 -9.33 1.30
C GLY A 141 17.86 -7.99 0.85
N THR A 142 17.86 -7.71 -0.45
CA THR A 142 17.28 -6.48 -1.03
C THR A 142 16.33 -6.79 -2.19
N VAL A 143 15.55 -5.80 -2.61
CA VAL A 143 14.85 -5.77 -3.90
C VAL A 143 15.61 -4.83 -4.84
N THR A 144 15.96 -5.32 -6.03
CA THR A 144 16.60 -4.50 -7.06
C THR A 144 15.56 -3.68 -7.83
N VAL A 145 15.71 -2.36 -7.84
CA VAL A 145 14.83 -1.44 -8.59
C VAL A 145 15.66 -0.62 -9.56
N LYS A 146 15.32 -0.69 -10.84
CA LYS A 146 16.00 0.04 -11.93
C LYS A 146 15.07 1.10 -12.48
N THR A 147 15.38 2.38 -12.24
CA THR A 147 14.57 3.51 -12.72
C THR A 147 15.41 4.78 -12.80
N GLY A 148 15.04 5.73 -13.67
CA GLY A 148 15.76 6.99 -13.82
C GLY A 148 17.25 6.84 -14.19
N GLY A 149 17.62 5.74 -14.87
CA GLY A 149 19.01 5.43 -15.22
C GLY A 149 19.89 4.99 -14.04
N LYS A 150 19.31 4.77 -12.85
CA LYS A 150 19.99 4.28 -11.65
C LYS A 150 19.47 2.87 -11.26
N THR A 151 20.30 2.15 -10.52
CA THR A 151 19.92 0.90 -9.84
C THR A 151 19.93 1.13 -8.34
N PHE A 152 18.84 0.77 -7.67
CA PHE A 152 18.67 0.85 -6.23
C PHE A 152 18.54 -0.57 -5.65
N PHE A 153 19.11 -0.77 -4.46
CA PHE A 153 19.02 -2.02 -3.72
C PHE A 153 18.29 -1.75 -2.41
N LEU A 154 16.98 -1.95 -2.41
CA LEU A 154 16.12 -1.63 -1.28
C LEU A 154 16.20 -2.76 -0.26
N PRO A 155 16.72 -2.55 0.97
CA PRO A 155 16.64 -3.54 2.04
C PRO A 155 15.19 -3.99 2.20
N VAL A 156 14.96 -5.30 2.28
CA VAL A 156 13.62 -5.86 2.47
C VAL A 156 13.59 -6.76 3.70
N ALA A 157 12.47 -6.86 4.38
CA ALA A 157 12.23 -7.88 5.40
C ALA A 157 10.75 -8.26 5.38
N ARG A 158 10.45 -9.51 5.69
CA ARG A 158 9.06 -10.01 5.74
C ARG A 158 8.53 -9.93 7.16
N PHE A 159 7.31 -9.47 7.30
CA PHE A 159 6.44 -9.78 8.43
C PHE A 159 5.54 -10.94 7.99
N ASP A 160 5.76 -12.14 8.54
CA ASP A 160 5.01 -13.34 8.16
C ASP A 160 3.62 -13.34 8.81
N ASN A 161 2.62 -12.98 8.01
CA ASN A 161 1.22 -12.96 8.37
C ASN A 161 0.40 -13.96 7.54
N ARG A 162 1.03 -15.05 7.09
CA ARG A 162 0.31 -16.18 6.48
C ARG A 162 -0.55 -16.90 7.50
N GLU A 163 -0.05 -17.00 8.73
CA GLU A 163 -0.87 -17.22 9.92
C GLU A 163 -1.25 -15.85 10.51
N ASP A 164 -2.55 -15.63 10.69
CA ASP A 164 -3.10 -14.32 11.03
C ASP A 164 -2.62 -13.78 12.39
N LYS A 165 -1.76 -12.76 12.35
CA LYS A 165 -1.24 -12.05 13.51
C LYS A 165 -1.85 -10.65 13.65
N THR A 166 -2.83 -10.29 12.83
CA THR A 166 -3.22 -8.87 12.69
C THR A 166 -4.72 -8.63 12.77
N THR A 167 -5.62 -9.56 12.42
CA THR A 167 -7.06 -9.24 12.40
C THR A 167 -7.60 -8.78 13.76
N PHE A 168 -7.06 -9.28 14.87
CA PHE A 168 -7.50 -8.89 16.22
C PHE A 168 -7.30 -7.40 16.52
N ILE A 169 -6.38 -6.71 15.81
CA ILE A 169 -6.10 -5.28 16.06
C ILE A 169 -7.23 -4.36 15.57
N ARG A 170 -8.22 -4.92 14.87
CA ARG A 170 -9.44 -4.19 14.46
C ARG A 170 -10.45 -4.06 15.59
N GLU A 171 -10.35 -4.92 16.60
CA GLU A 171 -11.16 -4.82 17.80
C GLU A 171 -10.66 -3.68 18.69
N ASP A 172 -11.47 -3.31 19.67
CA ASP A 172 -11.08 -2.40 20.74
C ASP A 172 -9.73 -2.81 21.37
N PRO A 173 -8.73 -1.91 21.44
CA PRO A 173 -7.44 -2.17 22.07
C PRO A 173 -7.51 -2.78 23.47
N GLU A 174 -8.54 -2.46 24.25
CA GLU A 174 -8.75 -3.02 25.59
C GLU A 174 -9.08 -4.52 25.57
N LYS A 175 -9.55 -5.05 24.43
CA LYS A 175 -9.93 -6.46 24.25
C LYS A 175 -8.84 -7.30 23.58
N TRP A 176 -7.69 -6.71 23.27
CA TRP A 176 -6.63 -7.42 22.56
C TRP A 176 -6.02 -8.54 23.41
N PRO A 177 -6.06 -9.80 22.97
CA PRO A 177 -5.48 -10.90 23.73
C PRO A 177 -3.96 -10.72 23.86
N GLU A 178 -3.42 -10.79 25.08
CA GLU A 178 -1.99 -10.56 25.35
C GLU A 178 -1.07 -11.46 24.50
N GLU A 179 -1.45 -12.71 24.29
CA GLU A 179 -0.72 -13.67 23.46
C GLU A 179 -0.62 -13.18 22.00
N LYS A 180 -1.72 -12.70 21.44
CA LYS A 180 -1.76 -12.19 20.06
C LYS A 180 -0.95 -10.90 19.92
N VAL A 181 -1.02 -10.01 20.91
CA VAL A 181 -0.17 -8.80 20.98
C VAL A 181 1.30 -9.18 21.02
N ARG A 182 1.67 -10.18 21.84
CA ARG A 182 3.05 -10.67 21.94
C ARG A 182 3.53 -11.27 20.61
N ALA A 183 2.69 -12.06 19.94
CA ALA A 183 3.01 -12.67 18.65
C ALA A 183 3.24 -11.59 17.57
N LEU A 184 2.32 -10.61 17.47
CA LEU A 184 2.44 -9.46 16.57
C LEU A 184 3.74 -8.67 16.83
N ARG A 185 3.99 -8.29 18.08
CA ARG A 185 5.18 -7.52 18.46
C ARG A 185 6.48 -8.27 18.22
N SER A 186 6.51 -9.58 18.50
CA SER A 186 7.71 -10.39 18.29
C SER A 186 8.05 -10.51 16.81
N GLU A 187 7.04 -10.72 15.96
CA GLU A 187 7.25 -10.82 14.52
C GLU A 187 7.60 -9.46 13.88
N LEU A 188 6.97 -8.37 14.33
CA LEU A 188 7.36 -7.01 13.93
C LEU A 188 8.80 -6.71 14.34
N LYS A 189 9.17 -7.01 15.59
CA LYS A 189 10.54 -6.79 16.08
C LYS A 189 11.54 -7.57 15.24
N ARG A 190 11.30 -8.86 14.99
CA ARG A 190 12.17 -9.70 14.16
C ARG A 190 12.37 -9.09 12.77
N ALA A 191 11.28 -8.70 12.10
CA ALA A 191 11.34 -8.14 10.75
C ALA A 191 12.06 -6.78 10.72
N LEU A 192 11.79 -5.91 11.70
CA LEU A 192 12.41 -4.58 11.78
C LEU A 192 13.88 -4.64 12.19
N ASP A 193 14.27 -5.53 13.10
CA ASP A 193 15.68 -5.77 13.45
C ASP A 193 16.45 -6.24 12.20
N GLN A 194 15.86 -7.18 11.44
CA GLN A 194 16.43 -7.67 10.18
C GLN A 194 16.58 -6.54 9.16
N LEU A 195 15.58 -5.67 9.04
CA LEU A 195 15.61 -4.52 8.14
C LEU A 195 16.70 -3.52 8.56
N PHE A 196 16.83 -3.26 9.86
CA PHE A 196 17.83 -2.37 10.42
C PHE A 196 19.25 -2.86 10.15
N GLU A 197 19.52 -4.16 10.34
CA GLU A 197 20.83 -4.73 10.03
C GLU A 197 21.13 -4.70 8.52
N ARG A 198 20.11 -4.90 7.67
CA ARG A 198 20.26 -4.81 6.20
C ARG A 198 20.46 -3.38 5.70
N ALA A 199 19.90 -2.38 6.37
CA ALA A 199 20.01 -0.98 5.98
C ALA A 199 21.35 -0.33 6.40
N LYS A 200 22.10 -0.95 7.33
CA LYS A 200 23.43 -0.48 7.74
C LYS A 200 24.56 -0.87 6.78
N GLY A 201 24.39 -1.95 6.01
CA GLY A 201 25.40 -2.51 5.11
C GLY A 201 25.25 -2.02 3.67
#